data_AF-A0A3C0J926-F1
#
_entry.id   AF-A0A3C0J926-F1
#
_cell.length_a   1.000
_cell.length_b   1.000
_cell.length_c   1.000
_cell.angle_alpha   90.00
_cell.angle_beta   90.00
_cell.angle_gamma   90.00
#
_symmetry.space_group_name_H-M   'P 1'
#
loop_
_entity.id
_entity.type
_entity.pdbx_description
1 polymer ?
#
loop_
_entity_poly.entity_id
_entity_poly.type
_entity_poly.pdbx_seq_one_letter_code
_entity_poly.pdbx_strand_id
1 'polypeptide(L)'
;MYFILLGRLKGILDNINNSFQCYKCGTCCENLFPNSIIVFPSDIDRICKAMKIKKKEFITKYCIRKDILYENSSIKIYFMKVEKDRKCAFLDNRLCRIYEVRPIQCKRTPYNFFAYKKLWEYMPCVDNEKYIDGQSYNEDIELIRELLKGY
;
A
#
# COMPACT_ATOMS: atom_id res chain seq x y z
N MET A 1 -5.96 -19.06 12.71
CA MET A 1 -5.66 -20.17 11.76
C MET A 1 -6.71 -20.27 10.64
N TYR A 2 -8.01 -20.32 10.94
CA TYR A 2 -9.09 -20.43 9.93
C TYR A 2 -9.13 -19.31 8.86
N PHE A 3 -8.88 -18.05 9.22
CA PHE A 3 -8.88 -16.93 8.25
C PHE A 3 -7.77 -17.02 7.20
N ILE A 4 -6.62 -17.60 7.54
CA ILE A 4 -5.51 -17.83 6.59
C ILE A 4 -5.90 -18.95 5.62
N LEU A 5 -6.52 -20.02 6.14
CA LEU A 5 -7.01 -21.14 5.33
C LEU A 5 -8.10 -20.70 4.34
N LEU A 6 -9.06 -19.88 4.79
CA LEU A 6 -10.10 -19.30 3.93
C LEU A 6 -9.53 -18.34 2.88
N GLY A 7 -8.52 -17.54 3.23
CA GLY A 7 -7.80 -16.70 2.27
C GLY A 7 -7.09 -17.54 1.20
N ARG A 8 -6.41 -18.63 1.60
CA ARG A 8 -5.78 -19.58 0.67
C ARG A 8 -6.80 -20.28 -0.24
N LEU A 9 -7.95 -20.69 0.29
CA LEU A 9 -9.03 -21.30 -0.51
C LEU A 9 -9.62 -20.32 -1.53
N LYS A 10 -9.81 -19.04 -1.16
CA LYS A 10 -10.22 -18.01 -2.13
C LYS A 10 -9.16 -17.76 -3.21
N GLY A 11 -7.87 -17.80 -2.87
CA GLY A 11 -6.78 -17.65 -3.84
C GLY A 11 -6.63 -18.80 -4.85
N ILE A 12 -7.26 -19.95 -4.59
CA ILE A 12 -7.37 -21.03 -5.57
C ILE A 12 -8.49 -20.72 -6.60
N LEU A 13 -9.52 -19.95 -6.20
CA LEU A 13 -10.66 -19.57 -7.05
C LEU A 13 -10.42 -18.30 -7.89
N ASP A 14 -9.54 -17.40 -7.45
CA ASP A 14 -9.17 -16.19 -8.18
C ASP A 14 -8.22 -16.54 -9.35
N ASN A 15 -8.77 -17.14 -10.41
CA ASN A 15 -8.03 -17.75 -11.51
C ASN A 15 -8.39 -17.17 -12.89
N ILE A 16 -8.76 -15.88 -12.97
CA ILE A 16 -9.23 -15.29 -14.24
C ILE A 16 -8.48 -14.01 -14.65
N ASN A 17 -7.91 -13.22 -13.73
CA ASN A 17 -7.40 -11.87 -14.05
C ASN A 17 -5.95 -11.56 -13.61
N ASN A 18 -5.14 -12.55 -13.20
CA ASN A 18 -3.71 -12.42 -12.82
C ASN A 18 -3.32 -11.32 -11.81
N SER A 19 -4.28 -10.65 -11.16
CA SER A 19 -4.04 -9.58 -10.19
C SER A 19 -4.47 -10.02 -8.79
N PHE A 20 -3.62 -9.77 -7.80
CA PHE A 20 -3.91 -10.09 -6.41
C PHE A 20 -5.09 -9.26 -5.89
N GLN A 21 -6.02 -9.91 -5.18
CA GLN A 21 -7.06 -9.23 -4.42
C GLN A 21 -6.83 -9.41 -2.91
N CYS A 22 -7.02 -8.33 -2.15
CA CYS A 22 -6.87 -8.38 -0.70
C CYS A 22 -8.00 -9.24 -0.08
N TYR A 23 -7.62 -10.33 0.59
CA TYR A 23 -8.56 -11.20 1.31
C TYR A 23 -9.17 -10.62 2.59
N LYS A 24 -8.88 -9.35 2.91
CA LYS A 24 -9.32 -8.68 4.14
C LYS A 24 -8.91 -9.44 5.42
N CYS A 25 -7.75 -10.11 5.40
CA CYS A 25 -7.27 -10.93 6.52
C CYS A 25 -6.52 -10.14 7.61
N GLY A 26 -6.23 -8.85 7.39
CA GLY A 26 -5.51 -7.98 8.31
C GLY A 26 -3.98 -8.18 8.35
N THR A 27 -3.46 -9.32 7.87
CA THR A 27 -2.06 -9.70 8.07
C THR A 27 -1.06 -8.66 7.57
N CYS A 28 -1.19 -8.17 6.33
CA CYS A 28 -0.26 -7.17 5.79
C CYS A 28 -0.42 -5.79 6.46
N CYS A 29 -1.60 -5.49 7.04
CA CYS A 29 -1.85 -4.23 7.75
C CYS A 29 -1.33 -4.23 9.19
N GLU A 30 -1.02 -5.40 9.76
CA GLU A 30 -0.53 -5.60 11.14
C GLU A 30 0.98 -5.84 11.22
N ASN A 31 1.66 -5.98 10.07
CA ASN A 31 3.08 -6.34 9.99
C ASN A 31 3.87 -5.39 9.09
N LEU A 32 3.58 -4.09 9.18
CA LEU A 32 4.23 -3.09 8.35
C LEU A 32 5.57 -2.63 8.91
N PHE A 33 6.56 -2.45 8.03
CA PHE A 33 7.74 -1.67 8.36
C PHE A 33 7.44 -0.17 8.29
N PRO A 34 8.11 0.67 9.09
CA PRO A 34 8.07 2.11 8.89
C PRO A 34 8.49 2.49 7.47
N ASN A 35 7.86 3.53 6.91
CA ASN A 35 8.13 4.01 5.55
C ASN A 35 7.98 2.93 4.45
N SER A 36 7.10 1.94 4.66
CA SER A 36 6.84 0.86 3.68
C SER A 36 5.78 1.22 2.64
N ILE A 37 4.79 2.04 3.02
CA ILE A 37 3.69 2.41 2.13
C ILE A 37 3.85 3.87 1.70
N ILE A 38 4.18 4.12 0.44
CA ILE A 38 4.14 5.45 -0.18
C ILE A 38 2.67 5.82 -0.39
N VAL A 39 2.31 7.06 -0.04
CA VAL A 39 1.01 7.65 -0.35
C VAL A 39 1.24 8.65 -1.47
N PHE A 40 0.78 8.35 -2.67
CA PHE A 40 0.98 9.22 -3.84
C PHE A 40 0.09 10.46 -3.79
N PRO A 41 0.40 11.55 -4.54
CA PRO A 41 -0.47 12.72 -4.64
C PRO A 41 -1.93 12.35 -4.97
N SER A 42 -2.15 11.48 -5.96
CA SER A 42 -3.49 11.00 -6.31
C SER A 42 -4.16 10.18 -5.21
N ASP A 43 -3.40 9.45 -4.38
CA ASP A 43 -3.94 8.77 -3.21
C ASP A 43 -4.42 9.78 -2.16
N ILE A 44 -3.64 10.84 -1.89
CA ILE A 44 -4.04 11.89 -0.95
C ILE A 44 -5.35 12.52 -1.39
N ASP A 45 -5.47 12.90 -2.67
CA ASP A 45 -6.69 13.48 -3.22
C ASP A 45 -7.90 12.56 -3.04
N ARG A 46 -7.77 11.29 -3.42
CA ARG A 46 -8.85 10.31 -3.33
C ARG A 46 -9.27 10.04 -1.89
N ILE A 47 -8.31 9.86 -0.98
CA ILE A 47 -8.57 9.55 0.43
C ILE A 47 -9.18 10.76 1.13
N CYS A 48 -8.63 11.96 0.94
CA CYS A 48 -9.17 13.18 1.54
C CYS A 48 -10.61 13.45 1.10
N LYS A 49 -10.91 13.27 -0.19
CA LYS A 49 -12.27 13.42 -0.73
C LYS A 49 -13.26 12.46 -0.07
N ALA A 50 -12.88 11.19 0.09
CA ALA A 50 -13.74 10.18 0.71
C ALA A 50 -13.93 10.41 2.22
N MET A 51 -12.86 10.80 2.92
CA MET A 51 -12.90 11.10 4.35
C MET A 51 -13.51 12.47 4.67
N LYS A 52 -13.71 13.33 3.68
CA LYS A 52 -14.16 14.72 3.82
C LYS A 52 -13.26 15.56 4.74
N ILE A 53 -11.95 15.36 4.65
CA ILE A 53 -10.94 16.12 5.39
C ILE A 53 -10.01 16.89 4.44
N LYS A 54 -9.35 17.92 4.96
CA LYS A 54 -8.37 18.71 4.18
C LYS A 54 -7.06 17.93 4.01
N LYS A 55 -6.36 18.12 2.89
CA LYS A 55 -5.03 17.51 2.63
C LYS A 55 -4.04 17.72 3.78
N LYS A 56 -3.94 18.96 4.28
CA LYS A 56 -3.07 19.31 5.41
C LYS A 56 -3.37 18.45 6.64
N GLU A 57 -4.65 18.28 6.97
CA GLU A 57 -5.06 17.44 8.10
C GLU A 57 -4.69 15.98 7.88
N PHE A 58 -4.95 15.44 6.68
CA PHE A 58 -4.60 14.06 6.35
C PHE A 58 -3.10 13.82 6.48
N ILE A 59 -2.28 14.70 5.88
CA ILE A 59 -0.83 14.61 5.92
C ILE A 59 -0.31 14.65 7.36
N THR A 60 -0.81 15.59 8.18
CA THR A 60 -0.36 15.73 9.57
C THR A 60 -0.75 14.54 10.44
N LYS A 61 -1.94 13.96 10.24
CA LYS A 61 -2.44 12.87 11.09
C LYS A 61 -1.98 11.48 10.65
N TYR A 62 -1.87 11.26 9.34
CA TYR A 62 -1.75 9.91 8.77
C TYR A 62 -0.50 9.70 7.93
N CYS A 63 0.35 10.71 7.73
CA CYS A 63 1.57 10.55 6.93
C CYS A 63 2.84 10.89 7.71
N ILE A 64 3.94 10.30 7.27
CA ILE A 64 5.31 10.66 7.64
C ILE A 64 6.01 11.17 6.39
N ARG A 65 6.58 12.38 6.44
CA ARG A 65 7.36 12.95 5.35
C ARG A 65 8.80 12.43 5.41
N LYS A 66 9.36 12.13 4.25
CA LYS A 66 10.80 11.96 4.02
C LYS A 66 11.19 12.73 2.76
N ASP A 67 12.34 13.38 2.83
CA ASP A 67 12.93 14.02 1.66
C ASP A 67 14.05 13.09 1.15
N ILE A 68 13.92 12.63 -0.08
CA ILE A 68 14.96 11.84 -0.75
C ILE A 68 15.83 12.82 -1.52
N LEU A 69 17.12 12.84 -1.17
CA LEU A 69 18.11 13.67 -1.84
C LEU A 69 18.71 12.90 -3.02
N TYR A 70 18.80 13.55 -4.17
CA TYR A 70 19.51 13.05 -5.34
C TYR A 70 20.23 14.21 -6.01
N GLU A 71 21.57 14.17 -5.99
CA GLU A 71 22.43 15.26 -6.43
C GLU A 71 22.03 16.60 -5.79
N ASN A 72 21.72 17.62 -6.60
CA ASN A 72 21.28 18.95 -6.16
C ASN A 72 19.75 19.08 -6.08
N SER A 73 19.02 17.95 -6.08
CA SER A 73 17.56 17.91 -6.05
C SER A 73 17.04 17.16 -4.82
N SER A 74 15.82 17.49 -4.39
CA SER A 74 15.13 16.75 -3.33
C SER A 74 13.71 16.43 -3.77
N ILE A 75 13.31 15.17 -3.57
CA ILE A 75 11.94 14.71 -3.81
C ILE A 75 11.30 14.48 -2.45
N LYS A 76 10.20 15.18 -2.19
CA LYS A 76 9.38 14.97 -0.98
C LYS A 76 8.53 13.74 -1.21
N ILE A 77 8.55 12.79 -0.28
CA ILE A 77 7.71 11.59 -0.29
C ILE A 77 6.96 11.50 1.03
N TYR A 78 5.66 11.22 0.94
CA TYR A 78 4.84 10.89 2.10
C TYR A 78 4.63 9.39 2.19
N PHE A 79 4.85 8.85 3.38
CA PHE A 79 4.57 7.47 3.72
C PHE A 79 3.37 7.39 4.65
N MET A 80 2.56 6.34 4.53
CA MET A 80 1.49 6.07 5.49
C MET A 80 2.12 5.87 6.87
N LYS A 81 1.53 6.51 7.87
CA LYS A 81 1.96 6.36 9.25
C LYS A 81 1.71 4.91 9.70
N VAL A 82 2.76 4.34 10.28
CA VAL A 82 2.74 3.03 10.93
C VAL A 82 2.84 3.28 12.44
N GLU A 83 1.91 2.71 13.19
CA GLU A 83 1.86 2.81 14.65
C GLU A 83 2.97 1.93 15.29
N LYS A 84 3.24 2.13 16.58
CA LYS A 84 4.37 1.48 17.29
C LYS A 84 4.33 -0.05 17.22
N ASP A 85 3.15 -0.63 17.09
CA ASP A 85 2.91 -2.07 16.99
C ASP A 85 2.87 -2.59 15.54
N ARG A 86 3.47 -1.84 14.60
CA ARG A 86 3.53 -2.16 13.16
C ARG A 86 2.17 -2.19 12.46
N LYS A 87 1.14 -1.58 13.06
CA LYS A 87 -0.19 -1.46 12.46
C LYS A 87 -0.31 -0.22 11.59
N CYS A 88 -1.02 -0.36 10.47
CA CYS A 88 -1.45 0.77 9.67
C CYS A 88 -2.39 1.68 10.48
N ALA A 89 -2.25 3.01 10.37
CA ALA A 89 -3.12 3.97 11.04
C ALA A 89 -4.63 3.86 10.68
N PHE A 90 -4.95 3.17 9.58
CA PHE A 90 -6.33 2.91 9.14
C PHE A 90 -6.85 1.52 9.49
N LEU A 91 -6.06 0.68 10.16
CA LEU A 91 -6.51 -0.63 10.61
C LEU A 91 -7.41 -0.50 11.84
N ASP A 92 -8.58 -1.12 11.78
CA ASP A 92 -9.53 -1.21 12.89
C ASP A 92 -10.21 -2.59 12.86
N ASN A 93 -10.23 -3.30 13.99
CA ASN A 93 -10.74 -4.68 14.08
C ASN A 93 -10.26 -5.59 12.92
N ARG A 94 -8.96 -5.48 12.57
CA ARG A 94 -8.29 -6.20 11.47
C ARG A 94 -8.80 -5.86 10.06
N LEU A 95 -9.64 -4.84 9.92
CA LEU A 95 -10.18 -4.35 8.66
C LEU A 95 -9.66 -2.93 8.35
N CYS A 96 -9.44 -2.66 7.07
CA CYS A 96 -9.01 -1.35 6.62
C CYS A 96 -10.22 -0.39 6.55
N ARG A 97 -10.22 0.67 7.36
CA ARG A 97 -11.32 1.67 7.38
C ARG A 97 -11.47 2.46 6.07
N ILE A 98 -10.41 2.53 5.26
CA ILE A 98 -10.40 3.22 3.96
C ILE A 98 -10.28 2.23 2.80
N TYR A 99 -10.73 0.99 2.94
CA TYR A 99 -10.46 -0.10 2.00
C TYR A 99 -10.72 0.28 0.52
N GLU A 100 -11.85 0.91 0.20
CA GLU A 100 -12.20 1.27 -1.18
C GLU A 100 -11.26 2.32 -1.80
N VAL A 101 -10.75 3.23 -0.98
CA VAL A 101 -9.89 4.34 -1.40
C VAL A 101 -8.43 4.16 -0.99
N ARG A 102 -8.06 2.97 -0.49
CA ARG A 102 -6.70 2.64 0.01
C ARG A 102 -5.61 3.03 -1.00
N PRO A 103 -4.38 3.32 -0.53
CA PRO A 103 -3.27 3.70 -1.41
C PRO A 103 -3.05 2.70 -2.54
N ILE A 104 -2.59 3.17 -3.70
CA ILE A 104 -2.40 2.31 -4.87
C ILE A 104 -1.47 1.13 -4.57
N GLN A 105 -0.43 1.34 -3.75
CA GLN A 105 0.48 0.28 -3.31
C GLN A 105 -0.24 -0.82 -2.52
N CYS A 106 -1.24 -0.48 -1.70
CA CYS A 106 -2.09 -1.46 -1.00
C CYS A 106 -3.10 -2.14 -1.92
N LYS A 107 -3.44 -1.54 -3.07
CA LYS A 107 -4.28 -2.18 -4.10
C LYS A 107 -3.47 -3.16 -4.96
N ARG A 108 -2.18 -2.87 -5.14
CA ARG A 108 -1.25 -3.52 -6.08
C ARG A 108 -0.25 -4.47 -5.42
N THR A 109 -0.13 -4.51 -4.10
CA THR A 109 0.68 -5.51 -3.36
C THR A 109 0.30 -6.93 -3.81
N PRO A 110 1.23 -7.91 -3.90
CA PRO A 110 2.61 -7.90 -3.35
C PRO A 110 3.78 -7.72 -4.32
N TYR A 111 3.56 -7.57 -5.63
CA TYR A 111 4.63 -7.72 -6.63
C TYR A 111 4.56 -6.68 -7.76
N ASN A 112 4.62 -5.40 -7.39
CA ASN A 112 4.75 -4.27 -8.32
C ASN A 112 5.95 -3.40 -7.91
N PHE A 113 6.51 -2.54 -8.79
CA PHE A 113 7.79 -1.82 -8.57
C PHE A 113 7.87 -1.13 -7.19
N PHE A 114 6.79 -0.43 -6.81
CA PHE A 114 6.68 0.21 -5.50
C PHE A 114 6.14 -0.70 -4.39
N ALA A 115 5.64 -1.89 -4.69
CA ALA A 115 4.96 -2.78 -3.76
C ALA A 115 5.68 -4.12 -3.56
N TYR A 116 6.98 -4.21 -3.86
CA TYR A 116 7.76 -5.45 -3.88
C TYR A 116 7.77 -6.22 -2.55
N LYS A 117 7.95 -7.55 -2.65
CA LYS A 117 7.78 -8.53 -1.55
C LYS A 117 8.47 -8.16 -0.24
N LYS A 118 9.71 -7.64 -0.30
CA LYS A 118 10.52 -7.34 0.90
C LYS A 118 9.88 -6.27 1.80
N LEU A 119 9.05 -5.38 1.25
CA LEU A 119 8.32 -4.38 2.04
C LEU A 119 7.22 -4.99 2.92
N TRP A 120 6.74 -6.18 2.56
CA TRP A 120 5.55 -6.79 3.15
C TRP A 120 5.83 -8.08 3.94
N GLU A 121 7.10 -8.55 3.95
CA GLU A 121 7.72 -9.69 4.67
C GLU A 121 6.85 -10.95 4.87
N TYR A 122 5.73 -10.82 5.57
CA TYR A 122 4.79 -11.87 5.90
C TYR A 122 3.42 -11.70 5.22
N MET A 123 3.24 -12.36 4.07
CA MET A 123 1.96 -12.44 3.35
C MET A 123 1.59 -13.90 3.05
N PRO A 124 1.17 -14.71 4.05
CA PRO A 124 0.84 -16.13 3.86
C PRO A 124 -0.41 -16.38 3.00
N CYS A 125 -1.18 -15.33 2.72
CA CYS A 125 -2.34 -15.37 1.84
C CYS A 125 -2.00 -15.24 0.36
N VAL A 126 -0.72 -15.00 0.03
CA VAL A 126 -0.22 -14.86 -1.32
C VAL A 126 0.50 -16.14 -1.74
N ASP A 127 0.24 -16.58 -2.96
CA ASP A 127 0.99 -17.65 -3.60
C ASP A 127 2.19 -17.06 -4.37
N ASN A 128 3.41 -17.34 -3.90
CA ASN A 128 4.63 -16.78 -4.51
C ASN A 128 4.92 -17.35 -5.91
N GLU A 129 4.40 -18.53 -6.26
CA GLU A 129 4.63 -19.13 -7.58
C GLU A 129 3.79 -18.47 -8.66
N LYS A 130 2.63 -17.91 -8.27
CA LYS A 130 1.68 -17.26 -9.20
C LYS A 130 1.96 -15.79 -9.43
N TYR A 131 2.60 -15.12 -8.47
CA TYR A 131 2.85 -13.69 -8.56
C TYR A 131 4.36 -13.39 -8.52
N ILE A 132 4.90 -13.06 -9.69
CA ILE A 132 6.34 -12.83 -9.91
C ILE A 132 6.63 -11.33 -9.82
N ASP A 133 7.72 -10.95 -9.13
CA ASP A 133 8.20 -9.56 -9.03
C ASP A 133 8.46 -8.92 -10.40
N GLY A 134 8.14 -7.62 -10.54
CA GLY A 134 8.65 -6.77 -11.63
C GLY A 134 7.79 -6.64 -12.89
N GLN A 135 6.51 -7.01 -12.87
CA GLN A 135 5.66 -6.95 -14.08
C GLN A 135 5.02 -5.59 -14.36
N SER A 136 5.27 -4.53 -13.57
CA SER A 136 4.46 -3.28 -13.60
C SER A 136 5.18 -1.99 -13.96
N TYR A 137 6.36 -2.07 -14.59
CA TYR A 137 7.16 -0.87 -14.87
C TYR A 137 6.38 0.22 -15.60
N ASN A 138 5.53 -0.13 -16.56
CA ASN A 138 4.75 0.84 -17.33
C ASN A 138 3.67 1.51 -16.46
N GLU A 139 3.01 0.77 -15.58
CA GLU A 139 1.99 1.26 -14.66
C GLU A 139 2.54 2.12 -13.52
N ASP A 140 3.84 2.01 -13.25
CA ASP A 140 4.53 2.73 -12.19
C ASP A 140 5.22 4.01 -12.71
N ILE A 141 5.39 4.17 -14.03
CA ILE A 141 5.87 5.43 -14.64
C ILE A 141 4.97 6.61 -14.28
N GLU A 142 3.64 6.44 -14.31
CA GLU A 142 2.72 7.51 -13.92
C GLU A 142 2.87 7.88 -12.44
N LEU A 143 3.11 6.89 -11.58
CA LEU A 143 3.36 7.13 -10.17
C LEU A 143 4.68 7.88 -9.94
N ILE A 144 5.73 7.57 -10.71
CA ILE A 144 6.99 8.33 -10.69
C ILE A 144 6.75 9.77 -11.14
N ARG A 145 6.00 9.97 -12.23
CA ARG A 145 5.65 11.32 -12.72
C ARG A 145 4.88 12.12 -11.68
N GLU A 146 3.96 11.49 -10.95
CA GLU A 146 3.26 12.13 -9.83
C GLU A 146 4.24 12.57 -8.74
N LEU A 147 5.15 11.70 -8.29
CA LEU A 147 6.13 12.03 -7.26
C LEU A 147 7.05 13.19 -7.69
N LEU A 148 7.48 13.21 -8.95
CA LEU A 148 8.34 14.27 -9.50
C LEU A 148 7.61 15.61 -9.63
N LYS A 149 6.29 15.60 -9.89
CA LYS A 149 5.44 16.81 -9.86
C LYS A 149 5.21 17.32 -8.44
N GLY A 150 5.25 16.42 -7.44
CA GLY A 150 5.08 16.74 -6.04
C GLY A 150 3.63 16.65 -5.54
N TYR A 151 3.42 17.09 -4.30
CA TYR A 151 2.20 16.93 -3.51
C TYR A 151 1.38 18.22 -3.38
#